data_AF-A0A316S3C9-F1
#
_entry.id   AF-A0A316S3C9-F1
#
_cell.length_a   1.000
_cell.length_b   1.000
_cell.length_c   1.000
_cell.angle_alpha   90.00
_cell.angle_beta   90.00
_cell.angle_gamma   90.00
#
_symmetry.space_group_name_H-M   'P 1'
#
loop_
_entity.id
_entity.type
_entity.pdbx_description
1 polymer ?
#
loop_
_entity_poly.entity_id
_entity_poly.type
_entity_poly.pdbx_seq_one_letter_code
_entity_poly.pdbx_strand_id
1 'polypeptide(L)' 'MTWYTVYEASTEEVIASGTGPQCAKALGMTMGVFYSTVSHARAGINSKYTFYVEKLKKEDFSE' A
#
# COMPACT_ATOMS: atom_id res chain seq x y z
N MET A 1 3.63 12.42 -4.86
CA MET A 1 3.63 11.59 -3.64
C MET A 1 2.96 10.28 -3.95
N THR A 2 3.47 9.15 -3.46
CA THR A 2 2.80 7.86 -3.69
C THR A 2 1.88 7.54 -2.52
N TRP A 3 0.61 7.32 -2.83
CA TRP A 3 -0.42 6.90 -1.90
C TRP A 3 -0.71 5.41 -2.10
N TYR A 4 -0.92 4.71 -1.01
CA TYR A 4 -1.16 3.28 -0.98
C TYR A 4 -2.47 3.03 -0.26
N THR A 5 -3.31 2.18 -0.82
CA THR A 5 -4.44 1.59 -0.11
C THR A 5 -4.22 0.08 -0.07
N VAL A 6 -4.19 -0.46 1.16
CA VAL A 6 -3.90 -1.86 1.44
C VAL A 6 -5.19 -2.56 1.82
N TYR A 7 -5.49 -3.65 1.13
CA TYR A 7 -6.61 -4.53 1.41
C TYR A 7 -6.10 -5.87 1.92
N GLU A 8 -6.80 -6.52 2.83
CA GLU A 8 -6.60 -7.95 3.08
C GLU A 8 -7.26 -8.73 1.93
N ALA A 9 -6.48 -9.58 1.26
CA ALA A 9 -6.90 -10.22 0.01
C ALA A 9 -8.07 -11.20 0.18
N SER A 10 -8.25 -11.76 1.38
CA SER A 10 -9.32 -12.72 1.69
C SER A 10 -10.66 -12.08 2.03
N THR A 11 -10.66 -10.89 2.61
CA THR A 11 -11.86 -10.22 3.13
C THR A 11 -12.22 -8.96 2.35
N GLU A 12 -11.30 -8.50 1.49
CA GLU A 12 -11.39 -7.22 0.77
C GLU A 12 -11.53 -6.00 1.69
N GLU A 13 -11.19 -6.15 2.98
CA GLU A 13 -11.23 -5.08 3.96
C GLU A 13 -10.02 -4.15 3.82
N VAL A 14 -10.26 -2.84 3.94
CA VAL A 14 -9.18 -1.84 3.96
C VAL A 14 -8.47 -1.89 5.31
N ILE A 15 -7.19 -2.27 5.27
CA ILE A 15 -6.33 -2.32 6.46
C ILE A 15 -5.68 -0.96 6.73
N ALA A 16 -5.25 -0.28 5.67
CA ALA A 16 -4.63 1.04 5.77
C ALA A 16 -4.73 1.81 4.45
N SER A 17 -4.82 3.13 4.53
CA SER A 17 -4.68 4.03 3.36
C SER A 17 -3.79 5.20 3.75
N GLY A 18 -2.76 5.48 2.96
CA GLY A 18 -1.76 6.47 3.32
C GLY A 18 -0.46 6.39 2.53
N THR A 19 0.55 7.05 3.08
CA THR A 19 1.93 6.96 2.59
C THR A 19 2.54 5.60 2.90
N GLY A 20 3.60 5.24 2.18
CA GLY A 20 4.36 4.02 2.44
C GLY A 20 4.73 3.82 3.92
N PRO A 21 5.29 4.84 4.62
CA PRO A 21 5.56 4.75 6.06
C PRO A 21 4.33 4.53 6.94
N GLN A 22 3.18 5.15 6.62
CA GLN A 22 1.94 4.95 7.38
C GLN A 22 1.43 3.51 7.22
N CYS A 23 1.40 3.01 5.97
CA CYS A 23 0.96 1.65 5.69
C CYS A 23 1.92 0.60 6.26
N ALA A 24 3.24 0.81 6.14
CA ALA A 24 4.23 -0.09 6.74
C ALA A 24 4.07 -0.18 8.27
N LYS A 25 3.86 0.97 8.94
CA LYS A 25 3.57 1.00 10.38
C LYS A 25 2.28 0.27 10.74
N ALA A 26 1.20 0.49 9.98
CA ALA A 26 -0.09 -0.18 10.21
C ALA A 26 0.00 -1.70 10.06
N LEU A 27 0.83 -2.18 9.14
CA LEU A 27 1.07 -3.62 8.90
C LEU A 27 2.14 -4.23 9.83
N GLY A 28 2.77 -3.43 10.69
CA GLY A 28 3.89 -3.89 11.52
C GLY A 28 5.14 -4.28 10.74
N MET A 29 5.34 -3.70 9.54
CA MET A 29 6.45 -4.01 8.64
C MET A 29 7.51 -2.91 8.66
N THR A 30 8.76 -3.28 8.40
CA THR A 30 9.80 -2.31 8.03
C THR A 30 9.55 -1.81 6.60
N MET A 31 10.09 -0.64 6.25
CA MET A 31 9.93 -0.06 4.90
C MET A 31 10.43 -0.97 3.79
N GLY A 32 11.57 -1.65 4.00
CA GLY A 32 12.13 -2.56 3.00
C GLY A 32 11.20 -3.74 2.72
N VAL A 33 10.68 -4.37 3.80
CA VAL A 33 9.71 -5.47 3.70
C VAL A 33 8.43 -4.97 3.02
N PHE A 34 7.93 -3.80 3.40
CA PHE A 34 6.73 -3.22 2.79
C PHE A 34 6.88 -3.09 1.26
N TYR A 35 7.97 -2.52 0.76
CA TYR A 35 8.17 -2.36 -0.68
C TYR A 35 8.31 -3.70 -1.41
N SER A 36 9.00 -4.68 -0.82
CA SER A 36 9.08 -6.03 -1.38
C SER A 36 7.71 -6.69 -1.44
N THR A 37 6.90 -6.58 -0.38
CA THR A 37 5.52 -7.11 -0.33
C THR A 37 4.64 -6.45 -1.38
N VAL A 38 4.71 -5.13 -1.54
CA VAL A 38 3.99 -4.40 -2.60
C VAL A 38 4.40 -4.91 -3.98
N SER A 39 5.70 -5.09 -4.22
CA SER A 39 6.21 -5.58 -5.51
C SER A 39 5.74 -7.01 -5.80
N HIS A 40 5.78 -7.90 -4.82
CA HIS A 40 5.30 -9.28 -4.96
C HIS A 40 3.79 -9.35 -5.22
N ALA A 41 3.01 -8.59 -4.45
CA ALA A 41 1.56 -8.52 -4.63
C ALA A 41 1.19 -8.03 -6.03
N ARG A 42 1.88 -7.00 -6.55
CA ARG A 42 1.66 -6.48 -7.92
C ARG A 42 2.13 -7.43 -9.01
N ALA A 43 3.08 -8.31 -8.71
CA ALA A 43 3.50 -9.39 -9.61
C ALA A 43 2.55 -10.60 -9.59
N GLY A 44 1.48 -10.56 -8.79
CA GLY A 44 0.54 -11.68 -8.64
C GLY A 44 1.10 -12.84 -7.84
N ILE A 45 2.22 -12.65 -7.13
CA ILE A 45 2.77 -13.65 -6.22
C ILE A 45 1.89 -13.64 -4.98
N ASN A 46 1.36 -14.82 -4.61
CA ASN A 46 0.43 -15.01 -3.50
C ASN A 46 0.81 -14.14 -2.29
N SER A 47 0.00 -13.12 -2.04
CA SER A 47 0.19 -12.11 -1.02
C SER A 47 -1.07 -12.07 -0.17
N LYS A 48 -0.89 -12.05 1.15
CA LYS A 48 -1.99 -11.80 2.10
C LYS A 48 -2.69 -10.46 1.82
N TYR A 49 -2.00 -9.53 1.16
CA TYR A 49 -2.47 -8.17 0.93
C TYR A 49 -2.53 -7.82 -0.56
N THR A 50 -3.56 -7.05 -0.92
CA THR A 50 -3.67 -6.37 -2.22
C THR A 50 -3.34 -4.89 -2.04
N PHE A 51 -2.55 -4.32 -2.95
CA PHE A 51 -2.12 -2.93 -2.89
C PHE A 51 -2.61 -2.15 -4.09
N TYR A 52 -3.41 -1.13 -3.85
CA TYR A 52 -3.68 -0.08 -4.81
C TYR A 52 -2.66 1.05 -4.63
N VAL A 53 -2.04 1.50 -5.72
CA VAL A 53 -0.94 2.46 -5.68
C VAL A 53 -1.24 3.63 -6.60
N GLU A 54 -1.35 4.81 -6.02
CA GLU A 54 -1.66 6.05 -6.73
C GLU A 54 -0.48 7.00 -6.69
N LYS A 55 -0.19 7.64 -7.82
CA LYS A 55 0.78 8.74 -7.88
C LYS A 55 0.02 10.06 -7.83
N LEU A 56 -0.06 10.63 -6.63
CA LEU A 56 -0.63 11.95 -6.41
C LEU A 56 0.37 13.03 -6.86
N LYS A 57 -0.05 13.93 -7.75
CA LYS A 57 0.68 15.13 -8.13
C LYS A 57 0.45 16.22 -7.09
N LYS A 58 1.33 17.22 -7.05
CA LYS A 58 1.14 18.40 -6.17
C LYS A 58 -0.17 19.15 -6.49
N GLU A 59 -0.60 19.07 -7.76
CA GLU A 59 -1.84 19.67 -8.27
C GLU A 59 -3.10 18.97 -7.74
N ASP A 60 -3.02 17.71 -7.30
CA ASP A 60 -4.16 16.99 -6.72
C ASP A 60 -4.49 17.48 -5.28
N PHE A 61 -3.66 18.35 -4.72
CA PHE A 61 -3.81 18.90 -3.36
C PHE A 61 -4.06 20.42 -3.34
N SER A 62 -4.24 21.06 -4.49
CA SER A 62 -4.64 22.48 -4.53
C SER A 62 -6.17 22.60 -4.55
N GLU A 63 -6.74 22.92 -3.40
CA GLU A 63 -8.10 23.47 -3.24
C GLU A 63 -8.03 25.00 -3.12
#